data_AF-A0A4R5URH9-F1
#
_entry.id   AF-A0A4R5URH9-F1
#
_cell.length_a   1.000
_cell.length_b   1.000
_cell.length_c   1.000
_cell.angle_alpha   90.00
_cell.angle_beta   90.00
_cell.angle_gamma   90.00
#
_symmetry.space_group_name_H-M   'P 1'
#
loop_
_entity.id
_entity.type
_entity.pdbx_description
1 polymer ?
#
loop_
_entity_poly.entity_id
_entity_poly.type
_entity_poly.pdbx_seq_one_letter_code
_entity_poly.pdbx_strand_id
1 'polypeptide(L)'
;MKSLLKTLLSCSLALFFCACQNEKSNTIISQKAGFGHFDFNPPQEELAGEELVGVYFMPSWNTSTDPNVDRDSFWSCIQDPKNCASLQNPGIWGPKGRIYNARYPYEGPYLDRKPIKELKGFYKRTDPEVARTQLQYMKEYGIDFFAYDWFFGRNYYYHLYFGPQSKIYYPEGWKIDPNRDGRVAVPGLVEWGDQLEVLLAENAKLPKEKQMKWAVNWCDDSHERWMAWLKIGSPDELARKANYEGEKPDRELYLQVHDKITQLWIDQYFSRVDYLRSEDGRPVVYFYFPQDAESRAAFYGLSLKDLLDRSQALAKKAKLPGIKFIAVTAGPMLERERAYGLPTQWKAKNPNRPWEGGEYQKKMLLQEYVPRLKSMGFEGMTAYVYHNFLEKDNRSYADMRETYRGHWNMWSEKFKSDPNFEYQVPVAMGWDMRPAGGTWPQQTGFPSEPYKDRVHSTKSTFRDKLKEAVAVSQKYRASNGKTIMVCCWNEYLEGNYIEPTEGHGFDYLEAIQEVFEK
;
A
#
# COMPACT_ATOMS: atom_id res chain seq x y z
N MET A 1 31.50 -63.69 16.85
CA MET A 1 31.40 -63.23 18.26
C MET A 1 29.94 -62.88 18.51
N LYS A 2 29.14 -63.77 19.10
CA LYS A 2 28.67 -63.72 20.52
C LYS A 2 28.18 -62.30 20.87
N SER A 3 26.96 -62.00 21.33
CA SER A 3 25.92 -62.69 22.10
C SER A 3 24.81 -61.62 22.29
N LEU A 4 23.51 -61.88 22.12
CA LEU A 4 22.52 -62.20 23.19
C LEU A 4 22.57 -61.20 24.39
N LEU A 5 21.50 -60.67 24.99
CA LEU A 5 20.09 -61.05 25.08
C LEU A 5 19.29 -59.94 25.82
N LYS A 6 17.97 -59.94 25.59
CA LYS A 6 16.81 -59.37 26.32
C LYS A 6 16.98 -58.96 27.79
N THR A 7 16.18 -57.98 28.23
CA THR A 7 15.35 -58.10 29.45
C THR A 7 14.03 -57.35 29.30
N LEU A 8 12.96 -58.02 29.72
CA LEU A 8 11.55 -57.66 29.79
C LEU A 8 11.14 -57.84 31.28
N LEU A 9 9.96 -57.32 31.66
CA LEU A 9 9.25 -57.38 32.96
C LEU A 9 9.50 -56.19 33.91
N SER A 10 8.54 -55.68 34.72
CA SER A 10 7.06 -55.71 34.80
C SER A 10 6.66 -55.13 36.18
N CYS A 11 5.46 -54.54 36.30
CA CYS A 11 4.60 -54.53 37.51
C CYS A 11 5.07 -53.67 38.72
N SER A 12 4.27 -52.96 39.53
CA SER A 12 2.83 -52.98 39.85
C SER A 12 2.37 -51.68 40.54
N LEU A 13 1.06 -51.44 40.43
CA LEU A 13 0.11 -50.72 41.31
C LEU A 13 0.52 -50.50 42.79
N ALA A 14 0.16 -49.32 43.35
CA ALA A 14 -0.83 -49.20 44.44
C ALA A 14 -1.23 -47.74 44.73
N LEU A 15 -2.54 -47.53 44.85
CA LEU A 15 -3.25 -46.33 45.31
C LEU A 15 -3.09 -46.06 46.82
N PHE A 16 -3.14 -44.80 47.26
CA PHE A 16 -3.91 -44.38 48.45
C PHE A 16 -4.28 -42.88 48.40
N PHE A 17 -5.42 -42.58 49.02
CA PHE A 17 -6.35 -41.45 48.88
C PHE A 17 -6.03 -40.17 49.71
N CYS A 18 -6.84 -39.12 49.42
CA CYS A 18 -7.12 -37.86 50.17
C CYS A 18 -6.13 -36.70 49.99
N ALA A 19 -6.52 -35.43 49.79
CA ALA A 19 -7.82 -34.75 49.69
C ALA A 19 -7.62 -33.35 49.06
N CYS A 20 -8.66 -32.78 48.43
CA CYS A 20 -9.05 -31.35 48.29
C CYS A 20 -7.95 -30.29 47.99
N GLN A 21 -8.06 -29.34 47.06
CA GLN A 21 -9.20 -28.60 46.51
C GLN A 21 -8.70 -27.66 45.39
N ASN A 22 -9.59 -27.36 44.43
CA ASN A 22 -9.66 -26.20 43.53
C ASN A 22 -8.51 -25.91 42.54
N GLU A 23 -8.79 -26.11 41.24
CA GLU A 23 -8.86 -24.99 40.29
C GLU A 23 -9.64 -25.38 39.02
N LYS A 24 -10.41 -24.42 38.51
CA LYS A 24 -11.46 -24.59 37.50
C LYS A 24 -10.85 -24.88 36.11
N SER A 25 -11.21 -26.02 35.54
CA SER A 25 -11.10 -26.29 34.11
C SER A 25 -12.26 -25.62 33.37
N ASN A 26 -11.96 -24.71 32.44
CA ASN A 26 -12.92 -24.24 31.45
C ASN A 26 -12.65 -24.98 30.13
N THR A 27 -13.66 -25.76 29.76
CA THR A 27 -13.82 -26.59 28.58
C THR A 27 -13.57 -25.81 27.28
N ILE A 28 -12.67 -26.33 26.44
CA ILE A 28 -12.54 -25.91 25.03
C ILE A 28 -13.75 -26.45 24.27
N ILE A 29 -14.68 -25.57 23.90
CA ILE A 29 -15.75 -25.89 22.97
C ILE A 29 -15.17 -25.82 21.55
N SER A 30 -15.00 -26.98 20.93
CA SER A 30 -14.81 -27.11 19.49
C SER A 30 -16.11 -26.75 18.78
N GLN A 31 -16.23 -25.52 18.28
CA GLN A 31 -17.25 -25.18 17.29
C GLN A 31 -16.67 -25.42 15.90
N LYS A 32 -17.15 -26.48 15.24
CA LYS A 32 -17.06 -26.61 13.78
C LYS A 32 -17.83 -25.45 13.16
N ALA A 33 -17.13 -24.54 12.48
CA ALA A 33 -17.75 -23.55 11.63
C ALA A 33 -18.46 -24.27 10.46
N GLY A 34 -19.80 -24.26 10.48
CA GLY A 34 -20.59 -24.69 9.34
C GLY A 34 -20.52 -23.62 8.26
N PHE A 35 -20.04 -23.99 7.08
CA PHE A 35 -20.21 -23.18 5.87
C PHE A 35 -21.69 -23.17 5.49
N GLY A 36 -22.42 -22.15 5.91
CA GLY A 36 -23.76 -21.87 5.41
C GLY A 36 -23.70 -21.51 3.93
N HIS A 37 -24.55 -22.14 3.11
CA HIS A 37 -24.82 -21.69 1.75
C HIS A 37 -25.41 -20.28 1.82
N PHE A 38 -24.70 -19.29 1.27
CA PHE A 38 -25.19 -17.93 1.11
C PHE A 38 -25.86 -17.81 -0.27
N ASP A 39 -27.19 -17.75 -0.29
CA ASP A 39 -27.93 -17.31 -1.47
C ASP A 39 -27.79 -15.78 -1.60
N PHE A 40 -26.90 -15.32 -2.49
CA PHE A 40 -26.82 -13.94 -2.94
C PHE A 40 -27.65 -13.78 -4.22
N ASN A 41 -28.93 -13.49 -4.09
CA ASN A 41 -29.75 -12.93 -5.17
C ASN A 41 -30.38 -11.61 -4.69
N PRO A 42 -29.65 -10.48 -4.76
CA PRO A 42 -30.27 -9.19 -4.52
C PRO A 42 -31.24 -8.86 -5.68
N PRO A 43 -32.38 -8.19 -5.40
CA PRO A 43 -33.29 -7.69 -6.42
C PRO A 43 -32.54 -6.77 -7.40
N GLN A 44 -32.76 -6.98 -8.70
CA GLN A 44 -31.92 -6.45 -9.78
C GLN A 44 -32.18 -4.96 -10.12
N GLU A 45 -33.14 -4.29 -9.48
CA GLU A 45 -33.69 -2.99 -9.93
C GLU A 45 -33.49 -1.79 -8.97
N GLU A 46 -32.75 -1.92 -7.86
CA GLU A 46 -32.51 -0.79 -6.91
C GLU A 46 -31.02 -0.54 -6.58
N LEU A 47 -30.08 -0.94 -7.44
CA LEU A 47 -28.63 -0.80 -7.18
C LEU A 47 -27.98 0.46 -7.78
N ALA A 48 -28.76 1.40 -8.37
CA ALA A 48 -28.21 2.63 -8.92
C ALA A 48 -27.46 3.44 -7.84
N GLY A 49 -26.16 3.66 -8.06
CA GLY A 49 -25.18 3.80 -6.99
C GLY A 49 -24.90 5.23 -6.52
N GLU A 50 -25.45 5.60 -5.36
CA GLU A 50 -25.01 6.79 -4.59
C GLU A 50 -23.58 6.68 -4.03
N GLU A 51 -22.94 5.53 -4.22
CA GLU A 51 -21.57 5.20 -3.83
C GLU A 51 -20.55 6.21 -4.36
N LEU A 52 -19.52 6.45 -3.55
CA LEU A 52 -18.32 7.16 -3.95
C LEU A 52 -17.27 6.15 -4.43
N VAL A 53 -16.87 6.21 -5.69
CA VAL A 53 -15.90 5.30 -6.30
C VAL A 53 -14.53 5.97 -6.33
N GLY A 54 -13.61 5.44 -5.53
CA GLY A 54 -12.20 5.84 -5.54
C GLY A 54 -11.33 4.85 -6.31
N VAL A 55 -10.22 5.33 -6.86
CA VAL A 55 -9.19 4.47 -7.47
C VAL A 55 -7.81 4.82 -6.94
N TYR A 56 -6.93 3.85 -6.71
CA TYR A 56 -5.51 4.16 -6.45
C TYR A 56 -4.77 4.49 -7.75
N PHE A 57 -3.88 5.47 -7.70
CA PHE A 57 -3.03 5.87 -8.83
C PHE A 57 -1.56 5.67 -8.48
N MET A 58 -0.84 4.98 -9.35
CA MET A 58 0.51 4.51 -9.12
C MET A 58 1.52 5.34 -9.91
N PRO A 59 2.50 5.98 -9.25
CA PRO A 59 3.56 6.66 -9.96
C PRO A 59 4.50 5.66 -10.62
N SER A 60 4.89 5.95 -11.86
CA SER A 60 6.10 5.37 -12.43
C SER A 60 7.29 6.31 -12.21
N TRP A 61 8.51 5.81 -12.40
CA TRP A 61 9.71 6.61 -12.21
C TRP A 61 10.81 6.26 -13.20
N ASN A 62 11.76 7.19 -13.36
CA ASN A 62 12.95 6.94 -14.15
C ASN A 62 13.91 6.00 -13.39
N THR A 63 14.23 4.87 -14.00
CA THR A 63 15.17 3.87 -13.49
C THR A 63 16.57 3.98 -14.10
N SER A 64 16.79 4.91 -15.02
CA SER A 64 18.10 5.19 -15.60
C SER A 64 18.95 6.06 -14.69
N THR A 65 20.25 5.75 -14.63
CA THR A 65 21.25 6.63 -14.01
C THR A 65 21.69 7.77 -14.93
N ASP A 66 21.46 7.64 -16.24
CA ASP A 66 21.70 8.71 -17.21
C ASP A 66 20.49 9.67 -17.19
N PRO A 67 20.67 10.94 -16.79
CA PRO A 67 19.59 11.91 -16.72
C PRO A 67 19.00 12.26 -18.09
N ASN A 68 19.66 11.92 -19.20
CA ASN A 68 19.14 12.13 -20.56
C ASN A 68 18.26 10.98 -21.05
N VAL A 69 18.16 9.90 -20.28
CA VAL A 69 17.34 8.73 -20.60
C VAL A 69 16.22 8.62 -19.58
N ASP A 70 14.98 8.70 -20.04
CA ASP A 70 13.80 8.44 -19.21
C ASP A 70 13.37 6.98 -19.37
N ARG A 71 13.93 6.09 -18.55
CA ARG A 71 13.56 4.68 -18.52
C ARG A 71 12.46 4.46 -17.50
N ASP A 72 11.23 4.50 -17.97
CA ASP A 72 10.05 4.29 -17.14
C ASP A 72 10.04 2.90 -16.47
N SER A 73 9.76 2.88 -15.17
CA SER A 73 9.76 1.67 -14.32
C SER A 73 8.69 0.65 -14.71
N PHE A 74 7.57 1.07 -15.33
CA PHE A 74 6.53 0.16 -15.80
C PHE A 74 6.85 -0.37 -17.19
N TRP A 75 7.11 0.55 -18.12
CA TRP A 75 7.24 0.21 -19.54
C TRP A 75 8.44 -0.68 -19.84
N SER A 76 9.55 -0.46 -19.12
CA SER A 76 10.73 -1.32 -19.24
C SER A 76 10.42 -2.78 -18.90
N CYS A 77 9.63 -3.03 -17.85
CA CYS A 77 9.26 -4.39 -17.44
C CYS A 77 8.23 -5.08 -18.34
N ILE A 78 7.38 -4.30 -19.02
CA ILE A 78 6.44 -4.84 -20.00
C ILE A 78 7.15 -5.22 -21.31
N GLN A 79 8.11 -4.40 -21.76
CA GLN A 79 8.71 -4.51 -23.08
C GLN A 79 10.02 -5.30 -23.12
N ASP A 80 10.91 -5.07 -22.15
CA ASP A 80 12.28 -5.56 -22.19
C ASP A 80 12.79 -5.99 -20.80
N PRO A 81 12.88 -7.32 -20.56
CA PRO A 81 13.32 -7.80 -19.26
C PRO A 81 14.77 -7.41 -18.92
N LYS A 82 15.60 -7.06 -19.91
CA LYS A 82 16.98 -6.58 -19.69
C LYS A 82 17.06 -5.15 -19.18
N ASN A 83 15.98 -4.39 -19.27
CA ASN A 83 15.93 -3.01 -18.78
C ASN A 83 14.96 -2.85 -17.60
N CYS A 84 14.25 -3.91 -17.21
CA CYS A 84 13.38 -3.88 -16.05
C CYS A 84 14.17 -3.86 -14.74
N ALA A 85 14.08 -2.74 -14.01
CA ALA A 85 14.72 -2.58 -12.72
C ALA A 85 14.23 -3.60 -11.67
N SER A 86 12.94 -3.96 -11.70
CA SER A 86 12.37 -4.95 -10.77
C SER A 86 13.03 -6.32 -10.94
N LEU A 87 13.21 -6.79 -12.18
CA LEU A 87 13.86 -8.07 -12.48
C LEU A 87 15.34 -8.12 -12.09
N GLN A 88 16.00 -6.97 -11.99
CA GLN A 88 17.42 -6.86 -11.67
C GLN A 88 17.68 -6.60 -10.19
N ASN A 89 16.64 -6.27 -9.42
CA ASN A 89 16.80 -5.83 -8.05
C ASN A 89 17.34 -6.97 -7.18
N PRO A 90 18.57 -6.83 -6.63
CA PRO A 90 19.20 -7.90 -5.84
C PRO A 90 18.60 -8.04 -4.43
N GLY A 91 17.93 -7.02 -3.91
CA GLY A 91 17.16 -7.12 -2.67
C GLY A 91 15.95 -8.04 -2.82
N ILE A 92 15.30 -7.97 -3.98
CA ILE A 92 14.10 -8.73 -4.34
C ILE A 92 14.46 -10.16 -4.79
N TRP A 93 15.34 -10.29 -5.79
CA TRP A 93 15.63 -11.56 -6.46
C TRP A 93 16.98 -12.17 -6.10
N GLY A 94 17.80 -11.49 -5.29
CA GLY A 94 19.14 -11.92 -4.95
C GLY A 94 20.19 -11.51 -5.99
N PRO A 95 21.47 -11.88 -5.79
CA PRO A 95 22.60 -11.30 -6.51
C PRO A 95 22.61 -11.56 -8.02
N LYS A 96 21.81 -12.51 -8.51
CA LYS A 96 21.70 -12.85 -9.94
C LYS A 96 20.48 -12.21 -10.61
N GLY A 97 19.70 -11.42 -9.88
CA GLY A 97 18.39 -10.96 -10.34
C GLY A 97 17.43 -12.13 -10.55
N ARG A 98 16.36 -11.89 -11.31
CA ARG A 98 15.37 -12.88 -11.68
C ARG A 98 15.98 -13.96 -12.59
N ILE A 99 15.82 -15.24 -12.23
CA ILE A 99 16.37 -16.38 -12.98
C ILE A 99 15.29 -17.16 -13.74
N TYR A 100 15.28 -17.07 -15.06
CA TYR A 100 14.35 -17.84 -15.89
C TYR A 100 14.91 -19.23 -16.26
N ASN A 101 14.05 -20.25 -16.29
CA ASN A 101 14.41 -21.62 -16.70
C ASN A 101 13.17 -22.38 -17.23
N ALA A 102 13.29 -23.68 -17.55
CA ALA A 102 12.18 -24.48 -18.07
C ALA A 102 10.97 -24.58 -17.11
N ARG A 103 11.20 -24.47 -15.78
CA ARG A 103 10.13 -24.48 -14.77
C ARG A 103 9.49 -23.10 -14.59
N TYR A 104 10.27 -22.04 -14.76
CA TYR A 104 9.87 -20.64 -14.62
C TYR A 104 10.27 -19.87 -15.88
N PRO A 105 9.62 -20.12 -17.03
CA PRO A 105 9.98 -19.49 -18.28
C PRO A 105 9.71 -17.99 -18.23
N TYR A 106 10.42 -17.21 -19.06
CA TYR A 106 10.01 -15.85 -19.34
C TYR A 106 8.81 -15.90 -20.30
N GLU A 107 7.75 -15.18 -19.95
CA GLU A 107 6.47 -15.23 -20.69
C GLU A 107 6.10 -13.90 -21.33
N GLY A 108 6.96 -12.89 -21.21
CA GLY A 108 6.78 -11.63 -21.89
C GLY A 108 7.37 -11.66 -23.31
N PRO A 109 7.38 -10.50 -24.00
CA PRO A 109 6.88 -9.21 -23.52
C PRO A 109 5.34 -9.21 -23.37
N TYR A 110 4.85 -8.41 -22.42
CA TYR A 110 3.42 -8.37 -22.04
C TYR A 110 2.69 -7.26 -22.80
N LEU A 111 2.78 -7.27 -24.13
CA LEU A 111 2.37 -6.15 -24.97
C LEU A 111 0.85 -5.91 -25.02
N ASP A 112 0.05 -6.91 -24.62
CA ASP A 112 -1.39 -6.75 -24.37
C ASP A 112 -1.69 -5.74 -23.25
N ARG A 113 -0.73 -5.48 -22.36
CA ARG A 113 -0.82 -4.46 -21.31
C ARG A 113 -0.49 -3.05 -21.79
N LYS A 114 -0.10 -2.88 -23.05
CA LYS A 114 0.23 -1.55 -23.59
C LYS A 114 -1.01 -0.65 -23.54
N PRO A 115 -0.93 0.57 -22.99
CA PRO A 115 -2.05 1.50 -23.01
C PRO A 115 -2.56 1.75 -24.44
N ILE A 116 -3.86 2.02 -24.58
CA ILE A 116 -4.46 2.28 -25.90
C ILE A 116 -3.82 3.49 -26.60
N LYS A 117 -4.05 3.60 -27.91
CA LYS A 117 -3.49 4.68 -28.75
C LYS A 117 -3.87 6.08 -28.26
N GLU A 118 -5.06 6.24 -27.67
CA GLU A 118 -5.59 7.49 -27.10
C GLU A 118 -4.77 7.96 -25.88
N LEU A 119 -4.15 7.01 -25.17
CA LEU A 119 -3.18 7.27 -24.10
C LEU A 119 -1.73 7.28 -24.61
N LYS A 120 -1.52 7.30 -25.94
CA LYS A 120 -0.19 7.30 -26.59
C LYS A 120 0.68 6.06 -26.32
N GLY A 121 0.09 4.92 -25.98
CA GLY A 121 0.86 3.69 -25.75
C GLY A 121 1.75 3.78 -24.51
N PHE A 122 3.04 3.47 -24.63
CA PHE A 122 4.02 3.60 -23.55
C PHE A 122 4.37 5.07 -23.30
N TYR A 123 3.39 5.80 -22.77
CA TYR A 123 3.44 7.25 -22.62
C TYR A 123 4.52 7.72 -21.66
N LYS A 124 4.94 8.99 -21.83
CA LYS A 124 5.73 9.66 -20.80
C LYS A 124 4.81 10.01 -19.63
N ARG A 125 5.18 9.62 -18.41
CA ARG A 125 4.38 9.89 -17.19
C ARG A 125 4.04 11.37 -16.96
N THR A 126 4.85 12.28 -17.52
CA THR A 126 4.64 13.73 -17.45
C THR A 126 4.02 14.33 -18.71
N ASP A 127 3.40 13.52 -19.58
CA ASP A 127 2.70 14.02 -20.77
C ASP A 127 1.35 14.64 -20.36
N PRO A 128 1.15 15.96 -20.57
CA PRO A 128 -0.06 16.64 -20.13
C PRO A 128 -1.32 16.19 -20.86
N GLU A 129 -1.22 15.74 -22.12
CA GLU A 129 -2.39 15.23 -22.85
C GLU A 129 -2.83 13.88 -22.28
N VAL A 130 -1.87 13.02 -21.95
CA VAL A 130 -2.17 11.73 -21.30
C VAL A 130 -2.79 11.95 -19.93
N ALA A 131 -2.20 12.81 -19.09
CA ALA A 131 -2.76 13.16 -17.79
C ALA A 131 -4.21 13.67 -17.90
N ARG A 132 -4.49 14.55 -18.87
CA ARG A 132 -5.85 15.04 -19.12
C ARG A 132 -6.81 13.93 -19.55
N THR A 133 -6.38 13.06 -20.48
CA THR A 133 -7.20 11.92 -20.94
C THR A 133 -7.48 10.92 -19.83
N GLN A 134 -6.48 10.63 -18.97
CA GLN A 134 -6.67 9.78 -17.79
C GLN A 134 -7.73 10.35 -16.85
N LEU A 135 -7.63 11.65 -16.51
CA LEU A 135 -8.61 12.34 -15.66
C LEU A 135 -10.01 12.32 -16.29
N GLN A 136 -10.11 12.53 -17.61
CA GLN A 136 -11.37 12.47 -18.34
C GLN A 136 -11.98 11.08 -18.28
N TYR A 137 -11.21 10.03 -18.56
CA TYR A 137 -11.69 8.65 -18.50
C TYR A 137 -12.11 8.24 -17.09
N MET A 138 -11.37 8.62 -16.06
CA MET A 138 -11.83 8.38 -14.69
C MET A 138 -13.21 9.02 -14.47
N LYS A 139 -13.34 10.30 -14.81
CA LYS A 139 -14.57 11.06 -14.57
C LYS A 139 -15.77 10.51 -15.34
N GLU A 140 -15.60 10.27 -16.64
CA GLU A 140 -16.67 9.87 -17.57
C GLU A 140 -17.17 8.44 -17.35
N TYR A 141 -16.37 7.58 -16.72
CA TYR A 141 -16.73 6.20 -16.42
C TYR A 141 -17.08 5.96 -14.94
N GLY A 142 -17.45 7.01 -14.22
CA GLY A 142 -18.03 6.89 -12.88
C GLY A 142 -17.04 6.77 -11.72
N ILE A 143 -15.75 7.10 -11.92
CA ILE A 143 -14.78 7.25 -10.83
C ILE A 143 -14.90 8.69 -10.30
N ASP A 144 -15.05 8.83 -8.98
CA ASP A 144 -15.28 10.12 -8.34
C ASP A 144 -13.98 10.78 -7.84
N PHE A 145 -12.99 9.97 -7.46
CA PHE A 145 -11.68 10.45 -7.02
C PHE A 145 -10.55 9.45 -7.27
N PHE A 146 -9.32 9.96 -7.31
CA PHE A 146 -8.12 9.10 -7.25
C PHE A 146 -7.32 9.36 -5.98
N ALA A 147 -6.81 8.30 -5.36
CA ALA A 147 -5.86 8.37 -4.25
C ALA A 147 -4.46 8.11 -4.83
N TYR A 148 -3.60 9.11 -4.83
CA TYR A 148 -2.28 9.04 -5.46
C TYR A 148 -1.24 8.48 -4.49
N ASP A 149 -0.58 7.39 -4.87
CA ASP A 149 0.52 6.79 -4.11
C ASP A 149 1.68 7.78 -4.04
N TRP A 150 1.88 8.35 -2.86
CA TRP A 150 2.73 9.51 -2.63
C TRP A 150 3.90 9.13 -1.74
N PHE A 151 5.12 9.40 -2.22
CA PHE A 151 6.37 8.98 -1.59
C PHE A 151 7.20 10.16 -1.12
N PHE A 152 7.94 9.97 -0.03
CA PHE A 152 8.80 11.00 0.54
C PHE A 152 10.12 10.42 1.04
N GLY A 153 11.21 10.80 0.39
CA GLY A 153 12.54 10.31 0.73
C GLY A 153 13.12 11.08 1.90
N ARG A 154 13.26 10.46 3.06
CA ARG A 154 13.62 11.15 4.33
C ARG A 154 15.05 11.62 4.41
N ASN A 155 15.95 11.02 3.65
CA ASN A 155 17.39 11.19 3.81
C ASN A 155 18.00 12.25 2.88
N TYR A 156 17.19 12.88 2.02
CA TYR A 156 17.72 13.79 1.00
C TYR A 156 17.97 15.18 1.53
N TYR A 157 19.23 15.55 1.55
CA TYR A 157 19.71 16.82 1.98
C TYR A 157 20.09 17.67 0.75
N TYR A 158 19.53 18.88 0.68
CA TYR A 158 19.67 19.77 -0.48
C TYR A 158 19.99 21.21 -0.05
N HIS A 159 20.29 22.05 -1.04
CA HIS A 159 20.87 23.39 -0.91
C HIS A 159 19.99 24.40 -1.67
N LEU A 160 19.31 25.29 -0.94
CA LEU A 160 18.33 26.21 -1.54
C LEU A 160 18.96 27.31 -2.42
N TYR A 161 20.23 27.65 -2.21
CA TYR A 161 20.92 28.62 -3.05
C TYR A 161 21.54 27.99 -4.30
N PHE A 162 21.47 26.66 -4.43
CA PHE A 162 21.86 25.96 -5.64
C PHE A 162 20.68 25.90 -6.63
N GLY A 163 20.84 26.55 -7.79
CA GLY A 163 19.77 26.76 -8.77
C GLY A 163 18.90 25.53 -9.06
N PRO A 164 19.46 24.35 -9.40
CA PRO A 164 18.69 23.13 -9.65
C PRO A 164 17.85 22.63 -8.47
N GLN A 165 18.21 22.97 -7.23
CA GLN A 165 17.53 22.54 -6.00
C GLN A 165 16.69 23.65 -5.36
N SER A 166 16.79 24.88 -5.86
CA SER A 166 16.12 26.07 -5.30
C SER A 166 14.58 25.98 -5.24
N LYS A 167 13.98 25.11 -6.05
CA LYS A 167 12.52 24.90 -6.12
C LYS A 167 12.02 23.75 -5.24
N ILE A 168 12.92 22.99 -4.61
CA ILE A 168 12.51 21.90 -3.72
C ILE A 168 11.83 22.52 -2.50
N TYR A 169 10.60 22.11 -2.22
CA TYR A 169 9.82 22.61 -1.10
C TYR A 169 10.60 22.54 0.22
N TYR A 170 10.66 23.65 0.94
CA TYR A 170 11.12 23.73 2.33
C TYR A 170 10.18 24.68 3.06
N PRO A 171 9.65 24.32 4.26
CA PRO A 171 8.67 25.17 4.92
C PRO A 171 9.24 26.57 5.18
N GLU A 172 8.39 27.59 5.01
CA GLU A 172 8.82 28.98 5.15
C GLU A 172 9.39 29.26 6.55
N GLY A 173 10.53 29.96 6.59
CA GLY A 173 11.20 30.34 7.83
C GLY A 173 11.94 29.20 8.56
N TRP A 174 11.95 27.97 8.03
CA TRP A 174 12.73 26.89 8.62
C TRP A 174 14.24 27.13 8.44
N LYS A 175 15.01 26.62 9.40
CA LYS A 175 16.45 26.89 9.50
C LYS A 175 17.21 26.31 8.30
N ILE A 176 18.08 27.13 7.72
CA ILE A 176 19.07 26.73 6.72
C ILE A 176 20.47 27.13 7.20
N ASP A 177 21.50 26.50 6.63
CA ASP A 177 22.89 26.95 6.78
C ASP A 177 23.28 27.79 5.55
N PRO A 178 23.34 29.14 5.69
CA PRO A 178 23.68 30.02 4.58
C PRO A 178 25.15 29.90 4.17
N ASN A 179 26.02 29.36 5.03
CA ASN A 179 27.44 29.16 4.72
C ASN A 179 27.68 27.89 3.90
N ARG A 180 26.62 27.13 3.61
CA ARG A 180 26.65 25.90 2.79
C ARG A 180 25.57 25.97 1.72
N ASP A 181 25.54 27.04 0.94
CA ASP A 181 24.59 27.22 -0.18
C ASP A 181 23.11 27.07 0.25
N GLY A 182 22.77 27.51 1.46
CA GLY A 182 21.40 27.39 1.98
C GLY A 182 21.01 25.95 2.25
N ARG A 183 21.94 25.13 2.75
CA ARG A 183 21.74 23.74 3.13
C ARG A 183 20.58 23.62 4.13
N VAL A 184 19.57 22.82 3.82
CA VAL A 184 18.42 22.64 4.73
C VAL A 184 18.79 21.91 6.01
N ALA A 185 18.28 22.35 7.16
CA ALA A 185 18.53 21.68 8.44
C ALA A 185 17.73 20.38 8.59
N VAL A 186 16.58 20.26 7.93
CA VAL A 186 15.72 19.07 7.97
C VAL A 186 15.65 18.46 6.56
N PRO A 187 16.10 17.20 6.38
CA PRO A 187 16.14 16.56 5.07
C PRO A 187 14.74 16.24 4.55
N GLY A 188 14.74 15.80 3.31
CA GLY A 188 13.68 15.07 2.67
C GLY A 188 12.88 15.86 1.66
N LEU A 189 12.40 15.16 0.64
CA LEU A 189 11.70 15.71 -0.51
C LEU A 189 10.68 14.71 -1.05
N VAL A 190 9.71 15.21 -1.82
CA VAL A 190 8.73 14.37 -2.54
C VAL A 190 9.44 13.60 -3.62
N GLU A 191 9.13 12.32 -3.73
CA GLU A 191 9.67 11.45 -4.76
C GLU A 191 8.60 11.06 -5.75
N TRP A 192 8.99 11.03 -7.02
CA TRP A 192 8.11 10.69 -8.13
C TRP A 192 6.86 11.59 -8.20
N GLY A 193 6.97 12.83 -7.72
CA GLY A 193 5.88 13.80 -7.68
C GLY A 193 5.65 14.55 -9.00
N ASP A 194 6.52 14.39 -9.99
CA ASP A 194 6.44 15.05 -11.30
C ASP A 194 5.15 14.69 -12.04
N GLN A 195 4.72 13.42 -11.97
CA GLN A 195 3.45 12.98 -12.55
C GLN A 195 2.24 13.58 -11.81
N LEU A 196 2.26 13.64 -10.47
CA LEU A 196 1.20 14.28 -9.70
C LEU A 196 1.08 15.77 -10.05
N GLU A 197 2.21 16.49 -10.16
CA GLU A 197 2.20 17.90 -10.55
C GLU A 197 1.48 18.13 -11.88
N VAL A 198 1.75 17.29 -12.89
CA VAL A 198 1.08 17.38 -14.20
C VAL A 198 -0.40 17.04 -14.10
N LEU A 199 -0.78 15.96 -13.38
CA LEU A 199 -2.18 15.61 -13.15
C LEU A 199 -2.95 16.77 -12.49
N LEU A 200 -2.39 17.37 -11.43
CA LEU A 200 -3.02 18.47 -10.72
C LEU A 200 -3.08 19.76 -11.52
N ALA A 201 -2.09 20.01 -12.39
CA ALA A 201 -2.07 21.15 -13.29
C ALA A 201 -3.11 21.00 -14.42
N GLU A 202 -3.25 19.81 -15.00
CA GLU A 202 -4.27 19.54 -16.01
C GLU A 202 -5.68 19.51 -15.43
N ASN A 203 -5.86 18.93 -14.23
CA ASN A 203 -7.15 18.95 -13.52
C ASN A 203 -7.62 20.39 -13.28
N ALA A 204 -6.73 21.28 -12.84
CA ALA A 204 -7.06 22.69 -12.58
C ALA A 204 -7.50 23.47 -13.84
N LYS A 205 -7.15 23.00 -15.04
CA LYS A 205 -7.57 23.60 -16.32
C LYS A 205 -8.99 23.18 -16.73
N LEU A 206 -9.52 22.10 -16.15
CA LEU A 206 -10.86 21.60 -16.46
C LEU A 206 -11.94 22.50 -15.82
N PRO A 207 -13.13 22.59 -16.44
CA PRO A 207 -14.32 23.15 -15.78
C PRO A 207 -14.57 22.49 -14.42
N LYS A 208 -15.04 23.24 -13.42
CA LYS A 208 -15.13 22.78 -12.02
C LYS A 208 -15.90 21.46 -11.86
N GLU A 209 -16.95 21.27 -12.66
CA GLU A 209 -17.79 20.08 -12.69
C GLU A 209 -17.10 18.85 -13.29
N LYS A 210 -16.07 19.05 -14.12
CA LYS A 210 -15.24 18.00 -14.71
C LYS A 210 -13.96 17.71 -13.93
N GLN A 211 -13.64 18.52 -12.90
CA GLN A 211 -12.48 18.29 -12.06
C GLN A 211 -12.67 17.01 -11.24
N MET A 212 -11.63 16.18 -11.23
CA MET A 212 -11.55 15.01 -10.35
C MET A 212 -11.22 15.46 -8.93
N LYS A 213 -11.84 14.82 -7.94
CA LYS A 213 -11.32 14.89 -6.58
C LYS A 213 -10.09 14.01 -6.45
N TRP A 214 -9.21 14.33 -5.52
CA TRP A 214 -8.05 13.49 -5.26
C TRP A 214 -7.58 13.53 -3.81
N ALA A 215 -6.88 12.49 -3.38
CA ALA A 215 -6.30 12.40 -2.05
C ALA A 215 -4.85 11.92 -2.10
N VAL A 216 -4.08 12.24 -1.06
CA VAL A 216 -2.79 11.60 -0.83
C VAL A 216 -3.05 10.18 -0.32
N ASN A 217 -2.43 9.18 -0.95
CA ASN A 217 -2.19 7.87 -0.38
C ASN A 217 -0.72 7.78 0.03
N TRP A 218 -0.44 8.07 1.29
CA TRP A 218 0.95 8.18 1.74
C TRP A 218 1.58 6.78 1.90
N CYS A 219 2.59 6.53 1.08
CA CYS A 219 3.44 5.35 1.13
C CYS A 219 4.71 5.67 1.94
N ASP A 220 4.87 5.02 3.10
CA ASP A 220 6.08 5.18 3.91
C ASP A 220 7.30 4.53 3.22
N ASP A 221 8.49 4.82 3.74
CA ASP A 221 9.77 4.38 3.15
C ASP A 221 9.79 2.88 2.82
N SER A 222 10.38 2.49 1.69
CA SER A 222 10.74 1.07 1.48
C SER A 222 11.84 0.65 2.46
N HIS A 223 12.16 -0.65 2.52
CA HIS A 223 13.29 -1.12 3.34
C HIS A 223 14.60 -0.42 2.93
N GLU A 224 14.86 -0.26 1.64
CA GLU A 224 16.04 0.39 1.10
C GLU A 224 16.11 1.86 1.52
N ARG A 225 14.99 2.58 1.48
CA ARG A 225 14.90 3.98 1.92
C ARG A 225 15.10 4.12 3.42
N TRP A 226 14.54 3.21 4.21
CA TRP A 226 14.79 3.16 5.65
C TRP A 226 16.28 2.92 5.96
N MET A 227 16.95 2.04 5.22
CA MET A 227 18.39 1.84 5.36
C MET A 227 19.18 3.07 4.94
N ALA A 228 18.74 3.81 3.91
CA ALA A 228 19.36 5.08 3.52
C ALA A 228 19.17 6.18 4.59
N TRP A 229 18.01 6.24 5.24
CA TRP A 229 17.78 7.09 6.41
C TRP A 229 18.75 6.77 7.55
N LEU A 230 18.91 5.50 7.90
CA LEU A 230 19.81 5.08 8.97
C LEU A 230 21.31 5.33 8.67
N LYS A 231 21.68 5.54 7.41
CA LYS A 231 23.05 5.87 6.99
C LYS A 231 23.43 7.32 7.29
N ILE A 232 22.47 8.21 7.56
CA ILE A 232 22.77 9.63 7.82
C ILE A 232 23.83 9.74 8.93
N GLY A 233 24.89 10.50 8.68
CA GLY A 233 25.98 10.71 9.64
C GLY A 233 26.89 9.50 9.86
N SER A 234 26.73 8.41 9.10
CA SER A 234 27.68 7.29 9.15
C SER A 234 29.08 7.72 8.67
N PRO A 235 30.15 7.01 9.07
CA PRO A 235 31.51 7.35 8.66
C PRO A 235 31.69 7.51 7.15
N ASP A 236 31.04 6.66 6.36
CA ASP A 236 31.11 6.68 4.89
C ASP A 236 30.44 7.93 4.30
N GLU A 237 29.28 8.32 4.85
CA GLU A 237 28.54 9.52 4.43
C GLU A 237 29.28 10.82 4.78
N LEU A 238 29.95 10.85 5.93
CA LEU A 238 30.83 11.96 6.34
C LEU A 238 32.07 12.01 5.46
N ALA A 239 32.72 10.88 5.20
CA ALA A 239 33.93 10.80 4.38
C ALA A 239 33.68 11.28 2.94
N ARG A 240 32.53 10.93 2.35
CA ARG A 240 32.12 11.41 1.02
C ARG A 240 31.48 12.80 1.02
N LYS A 241 31.41 13.47 2.17
CA LYS A 241 30.82 14.82 2.36
C LYS A 241 29.35 14.94 1.93
N ALA A 242 28.60 13.85 2.03
CA ALA A 242 27.15 13.87 1.81
C ALA A 242 26.39 14.30 3.06
N ASN A 243 26.98 14.05 4.24
CA ASN A 243 26.51 14.59 5.50
C ASN A 243 27.61 15.40 6.17
N TYR A 244 27.19 16.20 7.15
CA TYR A 244 28.08 17.03 7.97
C TYR A 244 28.01 16.64 9.44
N GLU A 245 29.03 17.06 10.21
CA GLU A 245 29.11 16.79 11.64
C GLU A 245 27.82 17.21 12.37
N GLY A 246 27.29 16.31 13.20
CA GLY A 246 26.04 16.48 13.94
C GLY A 246 24.79 15.97 13.23
N GLU A 247 24.79 15.83 11.90
CA GLU A 247 23.68 15.21 11.17
C GLU A 247 23.60 13.73 11.49
N LYS A 248 22.47 13.28 12.05
CA LYS A 248 22.24 11.88 12.42
C LYS A 248 20.75 11.58 12.41
N PRO A 249 20.34 10.33 12.14
CA PRO A 249 18.94 9.92 12.10
C PRO A 249 18.48 9.64 13.54
N ASP A 250 18.43 10.68 14.37
CA ASP A 250 17.91 10.55 15.73
C ASP A 250 16.39 10.76 15.79
N ARG A 251 15.84 10.57 16.99
CA ARG A 251 14.40 10.70 17.24
C ARG A 251 13.89 12.11 16.94
N GLU A 252 14.70 13.15 17.21
CA GLU A 252 14.27 14.53 16.99
C GLU A 252 14.17 14.82 15.49
N LEU A 253 15.20 14.45 14.72
CA LEU A 253 15.18 14.62 13.27
C LEU A 253 14.07 13.80 12.62
N TYR A 254 13.83 12.57 13.09
CA TYR A 254 12.72 11.74 12.60
C TYR A 254 11.36 12.44 12.77
N LEU A 255 11.12 13.04 13.93
CA LEU A 255 9.89 13.81 14.21
C LEU A 255 9.82 15.10 13.38
N GLN A 256 10.93 15.80 13.19
CA GLN A 256 10.98 17.00 12.33
C GLN A 256 10.70 16.67 10.86
N VAL A 257 11.18 15.53 10.37
CA VAL A 257 10.86 15.04 9.01
C VAL A 257 9.37 14.68 8.91
N HIS A 258 8.80 14.02 9.92
CA HIS A 258 7.35 13.75 9.96
C HIS A 258 6.51 15.04 9.95
N ASP A 259 6.93 16.04 10.72
CA ASP A 259 6.29 17.36 10.74
C ASP A 259 6.41 18.04 9.38
N LYS A 260 7.58 17.94 8.71
CA LYS A 260 7.81 18.48 7.35
C LYS A 260 6.90 17.83 6.30
N ILE A 261 6.68 16.51 6.39
CA ILE A 261 5.74 15.79 5.50
C ILE A 261 4.32 16.36 5.68
N THR A 262 3.86 16.50 6.92
CA THR A 262 2.53 17.04 7.20
C THR A 262 2.41 18.51 6.75
N GLN A 263 3.43 19.33 7.02
CA GLN A 263 3.44 20.73 6.63
C GLN A 263 3.41 20.89 5.11
N LEU A 264 4.09 20.00 4.37
CA LEU A 264 4.02 19.97 2.91
C LEU A 264 2.58 19.76 2.42
N TRP A 265 1.87 18.78 2.98
CA TRP A 265 0.47 18.55 2.59
C TRP A 265 -0.41 19.75 2.91
N ILE A 266 -0.22 20.39 4.07
CA ILE A 266 -0.95 21.61 4.45
C ILE A 266 -0.71 22.73 3.44
N ASP A 267 0.56 22.99 3.12
CA ASP A 267 0.96 24.14 2.31
C ASP A 267 0.63 23.95 0.82
N GLN A 268 0.81 22.73 0.30
CA GLN A 268 0.72 22.46 -1.14
C GLN A 268 -0.62 21.88 -1.57
N TYR A 269 -1.28 21.08 -0.71
CA TYR A 269 -2.38 20.21 -1.15
C TYR A 269 -3.72 20.50 -0.46
N PHE A 270 -3.75 20.63 0.87
CA PHE A 270 -5.00 20.71 1.64
C PHE A 270 -5.81 21.97 1.38
N SER A 271 -5.25 23.02 0.79
CA SER A 271 -5.97 24.23 0.40
C SER A 271 -6.67 24.11 -0.96
N ARG A 272 -6.33 23.08 -1.76
CA ARG A 272 -6.90 22.93 -3.10
C ARG A 272 -8.39 22.60 -3.03
N VAL A 273 -9.15 23.17 -3.97
CA VAL A 273 -10.61 22.95 -4.07
C VAL A 273 -10.94 21.55 -4.57
N ASP A 274 -10.03 20.90 -5.29
CA ASP A 274 -10.14 19.55 -5.81
C ASP A 274 -9.59 18.48 -4.85
N TYR A 275 -9.06 18.88 -3.68
CA TYR A 275 -8.65 17.91 -2.65
C TYR A 275 -9.89 17.23 -2.02
N LEU A 276 -9.81 15.91 -1.82
CA LEU A 276 -10.86 15.10 -1.22
C LEU A 276 -11.02 15.47 0.27
N ARG A 277 -12.26 15.71 0.67
CA ARG A 277 -12.62 16.02 2.06
C ARG A 277 -13.71 15.08 2.53
N SER A 278 -13.68 14.77 3.82
CA SER A 278 -14.82 14.15 4.50
C SER A 278 -15.97 15.13 4.65
N GLU A 279 -17.14 14.61 5.02
CA GLU A 279 -18.38 15.38 5.21
C GLU A 279 -18.21 16.51 6.24
N ASP A 280 -17.34 16.32 7.24
CA ASP A 280 -16.98 17.34 8.24
C ASP A 280 -15.92 18.35 7.77
N GLY A 281 -15.52 18.30 6.50
CA GLY A 281 -14.60 19.24 5.86
C GLY A 281 -13.10 18.95 6.07
N ARG A 282 -12.74 17.89 6.81
CA ARG A 282 -11.32 17.52 6.98
C ARG A 282 -10.73 16.96 5.67
N PRO A 283 -9.48 17.31 5.31
CA PRO A 283 -8.76 16.61 4.24
C PRO A 283 -8.63 15.12 4.57
N VAL A 284 -8.92 14.27 3.59
CA VAL A 284 -8.74 12.81 3.71
C VAL A 284 -7.33 12.43 3.29
N VAL A 285 -6.64 11.67 4.14
CA VAL A 285 -5.35 11.05 3.81
C VAL A 285 -5.49 9.54 3.93
N TYR A 286 -5.25 8.85 2.82
CA TYR A 286 -5.05 7.41 2.83
C TYR A 286 -3.63 7.13 3.30
N PHE A 287 -3.48 6.12 4.15
CA PHE A 287 -2.20 5.75 4.74
C PHE A 287 -1.87 4.32 4.33
N TYR A 288 -0.94 4.19 3.40
CA TYR A 288 -0.53 2.92 2.85
C TYR A 288 0.27 2.12 3.87
N PHE A 289 -0.24 0.93 4.20
CA PHE A 289 0.43 -0.05 5.05
C PHE A 289 0.96 0.53 6.37
N PRO A 290 0.08 0.90 7.32
CA PRO A 290 0.46 1.53 8.58
C PRO A 290 1.53 0.79 9.40
N GLN A 291 1.65 -0.53 9.23
CA GLN A 291 2.62 -1.38 9.92
C GLN A 291 4.08 -1.02 9.59
N ASP A 292 4.32 -0.45 8.40
CA ASP A 292 5.64 -0.06 7.93
C ASP A 292 6.12 1.17 8.71
N ALA A 293 5.26 2.19 8.82
CA ALA A 293 5.50 3.37 9.65
C ALA A 293 5.56 3.02 11.14
N GLU A 294 4.65 2.16 11.64
CA GLU A 294 4.66 1.70 13.03
C GLU A 294 6.01 1.05 13.39
N SER A 295 6.50 0.14 12.55
CA SER A 295 7.75 -0.58 12.81
C SER A 295 8.96 0.34 12.94
N ARG A 296 9.01 1.40 12.13
CA ARG A 296 10.11 2.37 12.11
C ARG A 296 9.98 3.41 13.21
N ALA A 297 8.76 3.85 13.52
CA ALA A 297 8.50 4.69 14.69
C ALA A 297 8.94 3.98 15.98
N ALA A 298 8.67 2.69 16.10
CA ALA A 298 9.05 1.88 17.27
C ALA A 298 10.56 1.83 17.50
N PHE A 299 11.41 1.96 16.46
CA PHE A 299 12.86 2.06 16.61
C PHE A 299 13.27 3.28 17.47
N TYR A 300 12.51 4.37 17.38
CA TYR A 300 12.69 5.59 18.19
C TYR A 300 11.86 5.62 19.47
N GLY A 301 11.26 4.50 19.88
CA GLY A 301 10.35 4.43 21.02
C GLY A 301 9.08 5.26 20.82
N LEU A 302 8.66 5.46 19.57
CA LEU A 302 7.43 6.13 19.20
C LEU A 302 6.37 5.10 18.81
N SER A 303 5.11 5.41 19.07
CA SER A 303 3.97 4.72 18.49
C SER A 303 3.53 5.39 17.19
N LEU A 304 2.77 4.68 16.36
CA LEU A 304 2.12 5.30 15.21
C LEU A 304 1.14 6.40 15.63
N LYS A 305 0.50 6.24 16.80
CA LYS A 305 -0.40 7.26 17.36
C LYS A 305 0.32 8.57 17.61
N ASP A 306 1.55 8.54 18.13
CA ASP A 306 2.35 9.75 18.34
C ASP A 306 2.55 10.52 17.03
N LEU A 307 2.76 9.82 15.91
CA LEU A 307 2.93 10.42 14.59
C LEU A 307 1.61 11.02 14.08
N LEU A 308 0.51 10.27 14.16
CA LEU A 308 -0.80 10.76 13.70
C LEU A 308 -1.29 11.94 14.55
N ASP A 309 -1.11 11.90 15.87
CA ASP A 309 -1.45 13.01 16.77
C ASP A 309 -0.66 14.29 16.44
N ARG A 310 0.62 14.15 16.07
CA ARG A 310 1.41 15.30 15.59
C ARG A 310 0.85 15.90 14.31
N SER A 311 0.48 15.05 13.35
CA SER A 311 -0.13 15.53 12.11
C SER A 311 -1.46 16.24 12.37
N GLN A 312 -2.28 15.71 13.27
CA GLN A 312 -3.52 16.37 13.72
C GLN A 312 -3.24 17.74 14.36
N ALA A 313 -2.23 17.82 15.23
CA ALA A 313 -1.87 19.08 15.90
C ALA A 313 -1.39 20.15 14.91
N LEU A 314 -0.58 19.78 13.91
CA LEU A 314 -0.14 20.68 12.85
C LEU A 314 -1.30 21.17 11.98
N ALA A 315 -2.21 20.28 11.58
CA ALA A 315 -3.40 20.66 10.82
C ALA A 315 -4.28 21.65 11.61
N LYS A 316 -4.52 21.40 12.90
CA LYS A 316 -5.27 22.31 13.78
C LYS A 316 -4.57 23.67 13.96
N LYS A 317 -3.23 23.66 14.11
CA LYS A 317 -2.42 24.89 14.15
C LYS A 317 -2.54 25.70 12.85
N ALA A 318 -2.66 25.01 11.70
CA ALA A 318 -2.95 25.61 10.40
C ALA A 318 -4.44 25.98 10.20
N LYS A 319 -5.25 25.96 11.27
CA LYS A 319 -6.69 26.29 11.27
C LYS A 319 -7.56 25.35 10.42
N LEU A 320 -7.08 24.14 10.15
CA LEU A 320 -7.89 23.06 9.59
C LEU A 320 -8.64 22.34 10.74
N PRO A 321 -9.82 21.75 10.48
CA PRO A 321 -10.55 20.98 11.50
C PRO A 321 -9.79 19.73 12.01
N GLY A 322 -8.78 19.28 11.25
CA GLY A 322 -7.97 18.10 11.50
C GLY A 322 -7.65 17.42 10.18
N ILE A 323 -7.24 16.16 10.24
CA ILE A 323 -7.08 15.25 9.09
C ILE A 323 -8.00 14.04 9.33
N LYS A 324 -8.59 13.45 8.29
CA LYS A 324 -9.25 12.14 8.40
C LYS A 324 -8.30 11.09 7.83
N PHE A 325 -7.78 10.21 8.68
CA PHE A 325 -6.85 9.16 8.27
C PHE A 325 -7.60 7.85 8.01
N ILE A 326 -7.40 7.30 6.81
CA ILE A 326 -7.94 6.00 6.38
C ILE A 326 -6.79 5.04 6.14
N ALA A 327 -6.75 3.93 6.88
CA ALA A 327 -5.70 2.92 6.70
C ALA A 327 -5.94 2.11 5.42
N VAL A 328 -4.96 2.06 4.52
CA VAL A 328 -4.96 1.11 3.40
C VAL A 328 -4.22 -0.14 3.87
N THR A 329 -4.92 -1.26 3.94
CA THR A 329 -4.39 -2.50 4.53
C THR A 329 -4.29 -3.63 3.51
N ALA A 330 -3.33 -4.52 3.72
CA ALA A 330 -3.27 -5.84 3.09
C ALA A 330 -2.28 -6.69 3.89
N GLY A 331 -2.33 -8.00 3.73
CA GLY A 331 -1.35 -8.90 4.32
C GLY A 331 -1.89 -10.29 4.55
N PRO A 332 -1.03 -11.21 5.00
CA PRO A 332 -1.40 -12.60 5.19
C PRO A 332 -2.42 -12.76 6.33
N MET A 333 -3.37 -13.67 6.11
CA MET A 333 -4.29 -14.15 7.16
C MET A 333 -4.01 -15.59 7.59
N LEU A 334 -3.11 -16.28 6.88
CA LEU A 334 -2.74 -17.67 7.11
C LEU A 334 -1.66 -17.79 8.18
N GLU A 335 -1.84 -18.69 9.15
CA GLU A 335 -0.83 -18.94 10.19
C GLU A 335 0.53 -19.37 9.61
N ARG A 336 0.50 -20.19 8.54
CA ARG A 336 1.72 -20.59 7.81
C ARG A 336 2.49 -19.42 7.18
N GLU A 337 1.82 -18.29 6.96
CA GLU A 337 2.40 -17.07 6.40
C GLU A 337 2.78 -16.04 7.48
N ARG A 338 2.64 -16.33 8.79
CA ARG A 338 2.97 -15.40 9.88
C ARG A 338 4.40 -14.86 9.80
N ALA A 339 5.34 -15.65 9.30
CA ALA A 339 6.71 -15.23 9.07
C ALA A 339 6.82 -14.05 8.07
N TYR A 340 5.79 -13.80 7.26
CA TYR A 340 5.64 -12.67 6.33
C TYR A 340 4.54 -11.69 6.78
N GLY A 341 4.06 -11.82 8.01
CA GLY A 341 3.04 -10.94 8.59
C GLY A 341 3.50 -9.50 8.76
N LEU A 342 2.54 -8.64 9.12
CA LEU A 342 2.68 -7.21 9.30
C LEU A 342 3.58 -6.94 10.53
N PRO A 343 4.81 -6.45 10.36
CA PRO A 343 5.70 -6.20 11.49
C PRO A 343 5.24 -4.99 12.29
N THR A 344 5.57 -4.97 13.58
CA THR A 344 5.25 -3.83 14.47
C THR A 344 6.49 -3.26 15.14
N GLN A 345 7.66 -3.76 14.74
CA GLN A 345 8.95 -3.35 15.26
C GLN A 345 10.04 -3.61 14.25
N TRP A 346 10.90 -2.62 14.02
CA TRP A 346 12.20 -2.83 13.40
C TRP A 346 13.31 -2.78 14.46
N LYS A 347 14.27 -3.72 14.38
CA LYS A 347 15.38 -3.82 15.33
C LYS A 347 16.72 -3.89 14.60
N ALA A 348 17.63 -2.97 14.90
CA ALA A 348 19.00 -3.00 14.39
C ALA A 348 19.75 -4.24 14.88
N LYS A 349 20.61 -4.83 14.03
CA LYS A 349 21.56 -5.87 14.44
C LYS A 349 22.62 -5.31 15.39
N ASN A 350 23.07 -4.09 15.10
CA ASN A 350 24.00 -3.33 15.94
C ASN A 350 23.39 -1.94 16.23
N PRO A 351 22.96 -1.65 17.48
CA PRO A 351 22.38 -0.35 17.82
C PRO A 351 23.30 0.85 17.58
N ASN A 352 24.63 0.64 17.62
CA ASN A 352 25.62 1.71 17.36
C ASN A 352 25.91 1.91 15.88
N ARG A 353 25.51 0.95 15.03
CA ARG A 353 25.72 0.98 13.58
C ARG A 353 24.46 0.47 12.87
N PRO A 354 23.30 1.12 13.07
CA PRO A 354 22.02 0.61 12.57
C PRO A 354 21.96 0.53 11.03
N TRP A 355 22.78 1.30 10.33
CA TRP A 355 22.92 1.24 8.87
C TRP A 355 23.53 -0.06 8.33
N GLU A 356 24.11 -0.93 9.18
CA GLU A 356 24.61 -2.26 8.79
C GLU A 356 23.47 -3.30 8.65
N GLY A 357 22.25 -2.93 9.04
CA GLY A 357 21.07 -3.75 8.87
C GLY A 357 20.33 -4.06 10.16
N GLY A 358 19.15 -4.64 9.99
CA GLY A 358 18.23 -4.98 11.06
C GLY A 358 17.15 -5.91 10.57
N GLU A 359 16.19 -6.18 11.43
CA GLU A 359 15.11 -7.13 11.18
C GLU A 359 13.77 -6.55 11.60
N TYR A 360 12.76 -6.83 10.80
CA TYR A 360 11.36 -6.60 11.14
C TYR A 360 10.85 -7.76 12.02
N GLN A 361 10.31 -7.43 13.18
CA GLN A 361 9.93 -8.35 14.26
C GLN A 361 8.46 -8.12 14.67
N LYS A 362 7.96 -8.98 15.57
CA LYS A 362 6.58 -8.93 16.09
C LYS A 362 5.53 -8.89 14.98
N LYS A 363 5.65 -9.86 14.07
CA LYS A 363 4.80 -9.99 12.88
C LYS A 363 3.41 -10.49 13.25
N MET A 364 2.40 -9.72 12.85
CA MET A 364 0.99 -9.99 13.07
C MET A 364 0.33 -10.43 11.76
N LEU A 365 -0.67 -11.31 11.86
CA LEU A 365 -1.58 -11.53 10.74
C LEU A 365 -2.55 -10.35 10.61
N LEU A 366 -3.13 -10.16 9.43
CA LEU A 366 -4.00 -9.03 9.17
C LEU A 366 -5.15 -8.92 10.18
N GLN A 367 -5.74 -10.06 10.59
CA GLN A 367 -6.81 -10.12 11.59
C GLN A 367 -6.41 -9.76 13.01
N GLU A 368 -5.12 -9.77 13.32
CA GLU A 368 -4.58 -9.34 14.61
C GLU A 368 -4.20 -7.85 14.57
N TYR A 369 -3.78 -7.37 13.40
CA TYR A 369 -3.36 -5.99 13.19
C TYR A 369 -4.55 -5.02 13.10
N VAL A 370 -5.53 -5.32 12.24
CA VAL A 370 -6.69 -4.46 11.95
C VAL A 370 -7.45 -3.95 13.19
N PRO A 371 -7.72 -4.77 14.23
CA PRO A 371 -8.40 -4.30 15.45
C PRO A 371 -7.72 -3.13 16.16
N ARG A 372 -6.42 -2.90 15.92
CA ARG A 372 -5.62 -1.86 16.60
C ARG A 372 -5.76 -0.48 15.94
N LEU A 373 -6.18 -0.41 14.67
CA LEU A 373 -6.16 0.81 13.84
C LEU A 373 -6.87 1.99 14.51
N LYS A 374 -8.08 1.78 15.06
CA LYS A 374 -8.83 2.86 15.72
C LYS A 374 -8.04 3.48 16.89
N SER A 375 -7.41 2.65 17.70
CA SER A 375 -6.60 3.12 18.84
C SER A 375 -5.34 3.89 18.41
N MET A 376 -4.85 3.66 17.18
CA MET A 376 -3.74 4.40 16.60
C MET A 376 -4.14 5.79 16.11
N GLY A 377 -5.44 6.05 15.90
CA GLY A 377 -5.95 7.33 15.38
C GLY A 377 -6.52 7.27 13.97
N PHE A 378 -6.69 6.08 13.39
CA PHE A 378 -7.45 5.91 12.15
C PHE A 378 -8.95 5.98 12.40
N GLU A 379 -9.68 6.56 11.45
CA GLU A 379 -11.15 6.70 11.47
C GLU A 379 -11.80 5.90 10.35
N GLY A 380 -11.02 5.02 9.74
CA GLY A 380 -11.50 4.06 8.78
C GLY A 380 -10.38 3.22 8.22
N MET A 381 -10.77 2.24 7.43
CA MET A 381 -9.86 1.42 6.67
C MET A 381 -10.45 1.05 5.31
N THR A 382 -9.55 0.71 4.42
CA THR A 382 -9.81 0.05 3.15
C THR A 382 -8.71 -0.98 2.93
N ALA A 383 -8.64 -1.56 1.74
CA ALA A 383 -7.54 -2.42 1.35
C ALA A 383 -6.95 -2.06 0.02
N TYR A 384 -5.73 -2.55 -0.18
CA TYR A 384 -5.05 -2.53 -1.46
C TYR A 384 -5.49 -3.73 -2.31
N VAL A 385 -4.85 -4.89 -2.10
CA VAL A 385 -5.23 -6.18 -2.71
C VAL A 385 -5.16 -7.29 -1.65
N TYR A 386 -6.23 -8.08 -1.53
CA TYR A 386 -6.20 -9.32 -0.76
C TYR A 386 -5.79 -10.52 -1.63
N HIS A 387 -4.81 -11.30 -1.15
CA HIS A 387 -4.32 -12.51 -1.83
C HIS A 387 -4.87 -13.81 -1.27
N ASN A 388 -5.40 -13.77 -0.05
CA ASN A 388 -5.99 -14.90 0.64
C ASN A 388 -7.03 -14.39 1.64
N PHE A 389 -7.89 -15.30 2.10
CA PHE A 389 -8.75 -15.09 3.26
C PHE A 389 -8.76 -16.35 4.11
N LEU A 390 -8.24 -16.26 5.33
CA LEU A 390 -8.05 -17.42 6.23
C LEU A 390 -7.39 -18.56 5.46
N GLU A 391 -7.99 -19.75 5.39
CA GLU A 391 -7.38 -20.94 4.80
C GLU A 391 -7.31 -20.98 3.26
N LYS A 392 -7.86 -19.97 2.56
CA LYS A 392 -8.04 -19.97 1.11
C LYS A 392 -7.17 -18.92 0.39
N ASP A 393 -6.34 -19.39 -0.54
CA ASP A 393 -5.56 -18.56 -1.48
C ASP A 393 -6.36 -18.20 -2.75
N ASN A 394 -6.02 -17.08 -3.38
CA ASN A 394 -6.55 -16.71 -4.69
C ASN A 394 -5.75 -17.42 -5.81
N ARG A 395 -6.30 -18.50 -6.35
CA ARG A 395 -5.73 -19.24 -7.49
C ARG A 395 -6.46 -18.96 -8.81
N SER A 396 -7.62 -18.35 -8.70
CA SER A 396 -8.48 -17.93 -9.80
C SER A 396 -9.24 -16.67 -9.39
N TYR A 397 -9.84 -15.98 -10.36
CA TYR A 397 -10.66 -14.81 -10.04
C TYR A 397 -11.95 -15.18 -9.29
N ALA A 398 -12.46 -16.41 -9.47
CA ALA A 398 -13.55 -16.94 -8.67
C ALA A 398 -13.16 -17.08 -7.19
N ASP A 399 -11.96 -17.59 -6.91
CA ASP A 399 -11.42 -17.63 -5.55
C ASP A 399 -11.26 -16.22 -4.98
N MET A 400 -10.73 -15.28 -5.78
CA MET A 400 -10.60 -13.88 -5.37
C MET A 400 -11.95 -13.24 -5.02
N ARG A 401 -13.02 -13.49 -5.79
CA ARG A 401 -14.36 -13.00 -5.43
C ARG A 401 -14.82 -13.60 -4.10
N GLU A 402 -14.59 -14.89 -3.88
CA GLU A 402 -14.94 -15.55 -2.63
C GLU A 402 -14.17 -15.01 -1.41
N THR A 403 -12.85 -14.87 -1.52
CA THR A 403 -12.02 -14.35 -0.42
C THR A 403 -12.36 -12.90 -0.11
N TYR A 404 -12.63 -12.07 -1.13
CA TYR A 404 -13.10 -10.69 -0.94
C TYR A 404 -14.43 -10.63 -0.20
N ARG A 405 -15.42 -11.47 -0.54
CA ARG A 405 -16.68 -11.56 0.24
C ARG A 405 -16.42 -11.90 1.71
N GLY A 406 -15.46 -12.79 1.98
CA GLY A 406 -15.00 -13.12 3.33
C GLY A 406 -14.48 -11.90 4.09
N HIS A 407 -13.55 -11.14 3.50
CA HIS A 407 -13.05 -9.90 4.07
C HIS A 407 -14.15 -8.86 4.28
N TRP A 408 -14.98 -8.65 3.26
CA TRP A 408 -16.06 -7.68 3.30
C TRP A 408 -17.01 -7.96 4.45
N ASN A 409 -17.43 -9.21 4.62
CA ASN A 409 -18.28 -9.61 5.73
C ASN A 409 -17.55 -9.44 7.07
N MET A 410 -16.31 -9.93 7.20
CA MET A 410 -15.54 -9.87 8.44
C MET A 410 -15.36 -8.43 8.94
N TRP A 411 -14.89 -7.54 8.07
CA TRP A 411 -14.61 -6.16 8.46
C TRP A 411 -15.87 -5.33 8.60
N SER A 412 -16.86 -5.52 7.73
CA SER A 412 -18.10 -4.79 7.86
C SER A 412 -18.84 -5.13 9.15
N GLU A 413 -18.93 -6.42 9.50
CA GLU A 413 -19.53 -6.87 10.76
C GLU A 413 -18.74 -6.39 11.99
N LYS A 414 -17.41 -6.33 11.89
CA LYS A 414 -16.55 -5.82 12.97
C LYS A 414 -16.83 -4.36 13.30
N PHE A 415 -17.03 -3.51 12.29
CA PHE A 415 -17.17 -2.07 12.46
C PHE A 415 -18.62 -1.56 12.39
N LYS A 416 -19.61 -2.45 12.17
CA LYS A 416 -21.03 -2.07 12.00
C LYS A 416 -21.66 -1.23 13.12
N SER A 417 -21.08 -1.30 14.33
CA SER A 417 -21.59 -0.63 15.53
C SER A 417 -20.82 0.65 15.88
N ASP A 418 -19.89 1.06 15.01
CA ASP A 418 -19.01 2.19 15.22
C ASP A 418 -19.14 3.18 14.05
N PRO A 419 -20.07 4.15 14.12
CA PRO A 419 -20.31 5.09 13.02
C PRO A 419 -19.14 6.05 12.77
N ASN A 420 -18.09 6.01 13.60
CA ASN A 420 -16.89 6.84 13.44
C ASN A 420 -15.70 6.06 12.84
N PHE A 421 -15.90 4.81 12.43
CA PHE A 421 -14.87 4.01 11.79
C PHE A 421 -15.40 3.38 10.50
N GLU A 422 -15.07 3.99 9.36
CA GLU A 422 -15.59 3.54 8.07
C GLU A 422 -14.79 2.35 7.52
N TYR A 423 -15.48 1.33 7.02
CA TYR A 423 -14.86 0.29 6.20
C TYR A 423 -15.25 0.52 4.74
N GLN A 424 -14.35 1.14 3.99
CA GLN A 424 -14.54 1.38 2.58
C GLN A 424 -14.28 0.09 1.80
N VAL A 425 -15.25 -0.36 1.01
CA VAL A 425 -15.25 -1.70 0.41
C VAL A 425 -14.20 -1.77 -0.72
N PRO A 426 -13.13 -2.58 -0.59
CA PRO A 426 -12.10 -2.67 -1.60
C PRO A 426 -12.46 -3.66 -2.71
N VAL A 427 -12.10 -3.35 -3.95
CA VAL A 427 -12.31 -4.19 -5.14
C VAL A 427 -11.03 -4.18 -5.98
N ALA A 428 -10.49 -5.37 -6.28
CA ALA A 428 -9.40 -5.53 -7.26
C ALA A 428 -9.91 -6.17 -8.55
N MET A 429 -9.36 -5.75 -9.71
CA MET A 429 -9.65 -6.37 -11.02
C MET A 429 -9.03 -7.76 -11.15
N GLY A 430 -7.93 -8.03 -10.43
CA GLY A 430 -7.21 -9.29 -10.54
C GLY A 430 -5.79 -9.18 -9.98
N TRP A 431 -4.94 -10.12 -10.36
CA TRP A 431 -3.53 -10.14 -10.00
C TRP A 431 -2.70 -10.97 -10.98
N ASP A 432 -1.59 -10.41 -11.45
CA ASP A 432 -0.60 -11.07 -12.29
C ASP A 432 0.72 -10.29 -12.33
N MET A 433 1.63 -10.65 -11.44
CA MET A 433 2.92 -10.01 -11.20
C MET A 433 4.02 -10.52 -12.16
N ARG A 434 3.66 -11.29 -13.20
CA ARG A 434 4.64 -11.84 -14.15
C ARG A 434 5.52 -10.80 -14.85
N PRO A 435 5.06 -9.57 -15.20
CA PRO A 435 5.97 -8.53 -15.72
C PRO A 435 7.07 -8.11 -14.75
N ALA A 436 6.82 -8.16 -13.45
CA ALA A 436 7.82 -7.93 -12.41
C ALA A 436 8.58 -9.20 -12.00
N GLY A 437 8.35 -10.33 -12.68
CA GLY A 437 9.06 -11.60 -12.48
C GLY A 437 8.23 -12.70 -11.80
N GLY A 438 7.01 -12.40 -11.35
CA GLY A 438 6.09 -13.36 -10.73
C GLY A 438 5.94 -13.18 -9.22
N THR A 439 4.85 -13.73 -8.70
CA THR A 439 4.39 -13.48 -7.33
C THR A 439 5.33 -14.02 -6.26
N TRP A 440 5.56 -13.20 -5.24
CA TRP A 440 6.42 -13.46 -4.07
C TRP A 440 7.84 -13.83 -4.44
N PRO A 441 8.62 -12.82 -4.88
CA PRO A 441 10.02 -12.98 -5.20
C PRO A 441 10.82 -13.53 -4.02
N GLN A 442 11.84 -14.31 -4.34
CA GLN A 442 12.81 -14.84 -3.39
C GLN A 442 14.21 -14.46 -3.82
N GLN A 443 15.10 -14.31 -2.83
CA GLN A 443 16.53 -14.05 -3.07
C GLN A 443 17.28 -15.20 -3.78
N THR A 444 16.58 -16.31 -4.05
CA THR A 444 17.08 -17.40 -4.92
C THR A 444 16.92 -17.10 -6.41
N GLY A 445 16.21 -16.03 -6.77
CA GLY A 445 15.91 -15.64 -8.16
C GLY A 445 14.63 -16.25 -8.73
N PHE A 446 13.85 -16.97 -7.93
CA PHE A 446 12.62 -17.66 -8.34
C PHE A 446 11.40 -17.18 -7.56
N PRO A 447 10.20 -17.14 -8.17
CA PRO A 447 8.98 -16.83 -7.45
C PRO A 447 8.62 -18.01 -6.52
N SER A 448 8.14 -17.70 -5.32
CA SER A 448 7.72 -18.71 -4.36
C SER A 448 6.27 -19.15 -4.54
N GLU A 449 5.41 -18.27 -5.08
CA GLU A 449 3.97 -18.56 -5.25
C GLU A 449 3.47 -18.23 -6.66
N PRO A 450 4.06 -18.81 -7.72
CA PRO A 450 3.65 -18.56 -9.10
C PRO A 450 2.20 -18.98 -9.40
N TYR A 451 1.58 -19.76 -8.52
CA TYR A 451 0.17 -20.18 -8.64
C TYR A 451 -0.82 -19.06 -8.28
N LYS A 452 -0.34 -17.95 -7.70
CA LYS A 452 -1.13 -16.75 -7.41
C LYS A 452 -1.12 -15.74 -8.56
N ASP A 453 -0.27 -15.94 -9.57
CA ASP A 453 -0.34 -15.19 -10.83
C ASP A 453 -1.51 -15.69 -11.69
N ARG A 454 -1.88 -14.92 -12.73
CA ARG A 454 -2.99 -15.23 -13.67
C ARG A 454 -4.37 -15.26 -13.03
N VAL A 455 -4.55 -14.51 -11.97
CA VAL A 455 -5.86 -14.27 -11.39
C VAL A 455 -6.52 -13.14 -12.19
N HIS A 456 -7.06 -13.49 -13.36
CA HIS A 456 -7.64 -12.52 -14.29
C HIS A 456 -9.16 -12.54 -14.24
N SER A 457 -9.76 -11.36 -14.27
CA SER A 457 -11.18 -11.20 -14.48
C SER A 457 -11.51 -10.97 -15.95
N THR A 458 -12.81 -10.86 -16.21
CA THR A 458 -13.40 -10.41 -17.46
C THR A 458 -14.32 -9.24 -17.13
N LYS A 459 -14.74 -8.45 -18.13
CA LYS A 459 -15.78 -7.42 -17.97
C LYS A 459 -16.95 -7.90 -17.10
N SER A 460 -17.54 -9.06 -17.44
CA SER A 460 -18.69 -9.60 -16.70
C SER A 460 -18.36 -9.96 -15.25
N THR A 461 -17.26 -10.67 -15.01
CA THR A 461 -16.95 -11.14 -13.65
C THR A 461 -16.48 -9.99 -12.75
N PHE A 462 -15.83 -8.96 -13.31
CA PHE A 462 -15.51 -7.73 -12.61
C PHE A 462 -16.76 -6.93 -12.27
N ARG A 463 -17.68 -6.74 -13.23
CA ARG A 463 -18.99 -6.13 -13.00
C ARG A 463 -19.77 -6.82 -11.88
N ASP A 464 -19.79 -8.15 -11.86
CA ASP A 464 -20.47 -8.88 -10.79
C ASP A 464 -19.83 -8.61 -9.42
N LYS A 465 -18.49 -8.56 -9.34
CA LYS A 465 -17.77 -8.21 -8.10
C LYS A 465 -18.09 -6.79 -7.63
N LEU A 466 -18.22 -5.84 -8.56
CA LEU A 466 -18.66 -4.47 -8.25
C LEU A 466 -20.09 -4.45 -7.70
N LYS A 467 -21.02 -5.20 -8.30
CA LYS A 467 -22.41 -5.32 -7.79
C LYS A 467 -22.45 -5.92 -6.38
N GLU A 468 -21.63 -6.95 -6.11
CA GLU A 468 -21.50 -7.51 -4.76
C GLU A 468 -20.94 -6.46 -3.77
N ALA A 469 -19.96 -5.66 -4.19
CA ALA A 469 -19.40 -4.59 -3.37
C ALA A 469 -20.44 -3.49 -3.05
N VAL A 470 -21.26 -3.09 -4.03
CA VAL A 470 -22.39 -2.16 -3.83
C VAL A 470 -23.38 -2.73 -2.82
N ALA A 471 -23.77 -4.00 -2.93
CA ALA A 471 -24.68 -4.64 -1.99
C ALA A 471 -24.12 -4.64 -0.56
N VAL A 472 -22.82 -4.87 -0.38
CA VAL A 472 -22.16 -4.75 0.93
C VAL A 472 -22.17 -3.31 1.43
N SER A 473 -21.76 -2.35 0.59
CA SER A 473 -21.75 -0.91 0.90
C SER A 473 -23.13 -0.46 1.39
N GLN A 474 -24.19 -0.74 0.62
CA GLN A 474 -25.57 -0.43 0.98
C GLN A 474 -26.00 -1.04 2.31
N LYS A 475 -25.69 -2.33 2.54
CA LYS A 475 -26.06 -3.04 3.77
C LYS A 475 -25.48 -2.39 5.03
N TYR A 476 -24.24 -1.88 4.97
CA TYR A 476 -23.55 -1.32 6.14
C TYR A 476 -23.34 0.20 6.07
N ARG A 477 -24.02 0.89 5.15
CA ARG A 477 -23.77 2.31 4.86
C ARG A 477 -23.85 3.22 6.07
N ALA A 478 -24.79 2.94 6.98
CA ALA A 478 -25.01 3.75 8.18
C ALA A 478 -23.79 3.82 9.12
N SER A 479 -22.90 2.84 9.08
CA SER A 479 -21.69 2.80 9.92
C SER A 479 -20.39 2.85 9.12
N ASN A 480 -20.38 2.27 7.92
CA ASN A 480 -19.16 2.03 7.16
C ASN A 480 -18.94 3.04 6.03
N GLY A 481 -19.82 4.02 5.88
CA GLY A 481 -19.80 4.96 4.77
C GLY A 481 -20.22 4.30 3.45
N LYS A 482 -20.03 5.02 2.34
CA LYS A 482 -20.48 4.64 1.01
C LYS A 482 -19.37 4.58 -0.04
N THR A 483 -18.12 4.45 0.42
CA THR A 483 -16.96 4.46 -0.47
C THR A 483 -16.59 3.05 -0.91
N ILE A 484 -16.43 2.86 -2.21
CA ILE A 484 -15.83 1.69 -2.83
C ILE A 484 -14.45 2.09 -3.36
N MET A 485 -13.41 1.37 -2.96
CA MET A 485 -12.04 1.61 -3.40
C MET A 485 -11.62 0.56 -4.42
N VAL A 486 -11.37 0.97 -5.65
CA VAL A 486 -10.89 0.12 -6.73
C VAL A 486 -9.37 0.16 -6.76
N CYS A 487 -8.73 -1.00 -6.67
CA CYS A 487 -7.34 -1.14 -7.08
C CYS A 487 -7.29 -1.76 -8.47
N CYS A 488 -6.58 -1.15 -9.43
CA CYS A 488 -5.96 0.17 -9.39
C CYS A 488 -6.09 0.84 -10.77
N TRP A 489 -5.81 2.14 -10.89
CA TRP A 489 -5.81 2.80 -12.20
C TRP A 489 -4.77 2.15 -13.10
N ASN A 490 -3.51 2.11 -12.66
CA ASN A 490 -2.37 1.80 -13.53
C ASN A 490 -1.27 0.95 -12.85
N GLU A 491 -1.59 0.06 -11.91
CA GLU A 491 -0.58 -0.86 -11.33
C GLU A 491 -0.22 -1.99 -12.31
N TYR A 492 0.56 -1.63 -13.33
CA TYR A 492 0.92 -2.51 -14.43
C TYR A 492 1.79 -3.70 -14.02
N LEU A 493 2.68 -3.50 -13.05
CA LEU A 493 3.67 -4.50 -12.64
C LEU A 493 3.05 -5.65 -11.85
N GLU A 494 2.00 -5.38 -11.09
CA GLU A 494 1.23 -6.38 -10.33
C GLU A 494 0.04 -6.94 -11.12
N GLY A 495 -0.26 -6.39 -12.30
CA GLY A 495 -1.35 -6.86 -13.14
C GLY A 495 -2.74 -6.53 -12.63
N ASN A 496 -2.86 -5.46 -11.84
CA ASN A 496 -4.11 -5.00 -11.27
C ASN A 496 -4.36 -3.54 -11.70
N TYR A 497 -4.73 -3.34 -12.96
CA TYR A 497 -4.92 -2.03 -13.58
C TYR A 497 -6.24 -2.00 -14.37
N ILE A 498 -6.97 -0.89 -14.27
CA ILE A 498 -8.22 -0.66 -15.02
C ILE A 498 -8.05 0.37 -16.15
N GLU A 499 -6.89 1.03 -16.23
CA GLU A 499 -6.51 1.91 -17.32
C GLU A 499 -6.58 1.16 -18.65
N PRO A 500 -7.27 1.69 -19.67
CA PRO A 500 -7.48 0.99 -20.94
C PRO A 500 -6.19 0.56 -21.65
N THR A 501 -6.12 -0.72 -22.04
CA THR A 501 -5.00 -1.29 -22.80
C THR A 501 -5.43 -1.91 -24.14
N GLU A 502 -4.46 -2.24 -24.99
CA GLU A 502 -4.71 -3.00 -26.23
C GLU A 502 -5.33 -4.39 -25.97
N GLY A 503 -5.12 -4.96 -24.78
CA GLY A 503 -5.62 -6.28 -24.38
C GLY A 503 -7.08 -6.30 -23.93
N HIS A 504 -7.49 -5.38 -23.05
CA HIS A 504 -8.86 -5.35 -22.50
C HIS A 504 -9.68 -4.12 -22.88
N GLY A 505 -9.11 -3.19 -23.65
CA GLY A 505 -9.80 -1.96 -24.06
C GLY A 505 -10.42 -1.24 -22.85
N PHE A 506 -11.70 -0.86 -22.98
CA PHE A 506 -12.47 -0.17 -21.94
C PHE A 506 -13.24 -1.10 -21.01
N ASP A 507 -13.07 -2.43 -21.09
CA ASP A 507 -13.90 -3.43 -20.39
C ASP A 507 -14.14 -3.10 -18.89
N TYR A 508 -13.09 -2.73 -18.16
CA TYR A 508 -13.19 -2.42 -16.73
C TYR A 508 -13.88 -1.08 -16.45
N LEU A 509 -13.65 -0.07 -17.29
CA LEU A 509 -14.30 1.22 -17.14
C LEU A 509 -15.79 1.12 -17.51
N GLU A 510 -16.13 0.41 -18.57
CA GLU A 510 -17.52 0.12 -18.95
C GLU A 510 -18.24 -0.70 -17.86
N ALA A 511 -17.56 -1.66 -17.22
CA ALA A 511 -18.13 -2.38 -16.08
C ALA A 511 -18.43 -1.48 -14.87
N ILE A 512 -17.60 -0.45 -14.61
CA ILE A 512 -17.87 0.55 -13.57
C ILE A 512 -19.08 1.39 -13.98
N GLN A 513 -19.09 1.94 -15.20
CA GLN A 513 -20.22 2.72 -15.71
C GLN A 513 -21.54 1.96 -15.67
N GLU A 514 -21.55 0.67 -16.06
CA GLU A 514 -22.74 -0.20 -16.02
C GLU A 514 -23.28 -0.45 -14.60
N VAL A 515 -22.45 -0.33 -13.56
CA VAL A 515 -22.88 -0.58 -12.17
C VAL A 515 -23.31 0.69 -11.46
N PHE A 516 -22.60 1.80 -11.70
CA PHE A 516 -22.86 3.04 -10.99
C PHE A 516 -23.79 4.00 -11.75
N GLU A 517 -24.05 3.75 -13.04
CA GLU A 517 -24.96 4.53 -13.90
C GLU A 517 -24.64 6.04 -13.91
N LYS A 518 -23.34 6.38 -13.89
CA LYS A 518 -22.82 7.76 -13.82
C LYS A 518 -22.33 8.29 -15.17
#